data_AF-A0A2T2ZPQ5-F1
#
_entry.id   AF-A0A2T2ZPQ5-F1
#
_cell.length_a   1.000
_cell.length_b   1.000
_cell.length_c   1.000
_cell.angle_alpha   90.00
_cell.angle_beta   90.00
_cell.angle_gamma   90.00
#
_symmetry.space_group_name_H-M   'P 1'
#
loop_
_entity.id
_entity.type
_entity.pdbx_description
1 polymer ?
#
loop_
_entity_poly.entity_id
_entity_poly.type
_entity_poly.pdbx_seq_one_letter_code
_entity_poly.pdbx_strand_id
1 'polypeptide(L)'
;MRRVISVATLAATVLVTTAGPAVADDHVPDPAPSYSYLGGVQAELTGPGQSPPGANDRSCRRTAAHPNPVVLLHGLSNDTISWNTLSPVLADAGYCVYTTTYGSEGLGPIGATAPVQDSATQIGNFIDRVEAATGAKQVDLVSHSIGGAVAYYYLSRLGGASKIGRYVALAAPLHGSTVSGLAGVQPLVESTGSGAAATRHCGPCQLSPGAPFLQDLEPNPDATPAIPFTMIVTRYDQIATPYTTGLLDGPNVHNVVLQDLCPTDFTEHNELTSDPVAIHEVLDALDPAHATPPTCTIVLPLLGPPSR
;
A
#
# COMPACT_ATOMS: atom_id res chain seq x y z
N MET A 1 9.79 -91.75 -11.31
CA MET A 1 10.81 -92.24 -10.36
C MET A 1 12.03 -91.33 -10.44
N ARG A 2 12.62 -91.02 -9.28
CA ARG A 2 13.91 -90.34 -9.02
C ARG A 2 14.00 -88.82 -9.26
N ARG A 3 13.91 -88.12 -8.12
CA ARG A 3 14.51 -86.80 -7.83
C ARG A 3 16.03 -86.87 -8.00
N VAL A 4 16.63 -85.79 -8.50
CA VAL A 4 17.95 -85.31 -8.05
C VAL A 4 17.86 -83.78 -7.92
N ILE A 5 18.21 -83.30 -6.73
CA ILE A 5 18.30 -81.90 -6.35
C ILE A 5 19.72 -81.43 -6.69
N SER A 6 19.87 -80.21 -7.21
CA SER A 6 21.14 -79.48 -7.17
C SER A 6 20.83 -78.01 -6.92
N VAL A 7 21.40 -77.52 -5.82
CA VAL A 7 21.35 -76.15 -5.33
C VAL A 7 22.55 -75.40 -5.90
N ALA A 8 22.35 -74.20 -6.43
CA ALA A 8 23.44 -73.24 -6.66
C ALA A 8 22.92 -71.79 -6.58
N THR A 9 23.16 -71.19 -5.42
CA THR A 9 23.57 -69.80 -5.14
C THR A 9 23.00 -68.63 -5.97
N LEU A 10 22.20 -67.80 -5.29
CA LEU A 10 21.81 -66.44 -5.69
C LEU A 10 23.01 -65.47 -5.60
N ALA A 11 23.31 -64.75 -6.68
CA ALA A 11 24.15 -63.55 -6.65
C ALA A 11 23.24 -62.32 -6.79
N ALA A 12 23.17 -61.50 -5.75
CA ALA A 12 22.40 -60.25 -5.76
C ALA A 12 23.27 -59.11 -6.32
N THR A 13 22.81 -58.48 -7.41
CA THR A 13 23.40 -57.26 -7.96
C THR A 13 22.68 -56.06 -7.37
N VAL A 14 23.38 -55.25 -6.57
CA VAL A 14 22.87 -53.98 -6.06
C VAL A 14 23.16 -52.89 -7.09
N LEU A 15 22.13 -52.35 -7.74
CA LEU A 15 22.23 -51.08 -8.48
C LEU A 15 22.14 -49.93 -7.47
N VAL A 16 23.21 -49.16 -7.36
CA VAL A 16 23.21 -47.88 -6.65
C VAL A 16 22.78 -46.80 -7.65
N THR A 17 21.55 -46.29 -7.52
CA THR A 17 21.11 -45.08 -8.20
C THR A 17 21.31 -43.89 -7.26
N THR A 18 22.27 -43.02 -7.56
CA THR A 18 22.43 -41.75 -6.85
C THR A 18 21.40 -40.75 -7.37
N ALA A 19 20.29 -40.58 -6.64
CA ALA A 19 19.40 -39.43 -6.82
C ALA A 19 19.98 -38.24 -6.04
N GLY A 20 20.39 -37.18 -6.74
CA GLY A 20 20.65 -35.89 -6.11
C GLY A 20 19.32 -35.25 -5.68
N PRO A 21 19.30 -34.44 -4.60
CA PRO A 21 18.10 -33.72 -4.23
C PRO A 21 17.89 -32.57 -5.23
N ALA A 22 16.87 -32.71 -6.08
CA ALA A 22 16.25 -31.55 -6.71
C ALA A 22 15.35 -30.92 -5.65
N VAL A 23 15.74 -29.76 -5.13
CA VAL A 23 14.82 -28.90 -4.39
C VAL A 23 13.98 -28.21 -5.45
N ALA A 24 12.81 -28.76 -5.74
CA ALA A 24 11.80 -28.05 -6.50
C ALA A 24 11.28 -26.91 -5.61
N ASP A 25 11.44 -25.68 -6.08
CA ASP A 25 10.78 -24.52 -5.50
C ASP A 25 9.33 -24.57 -5.98
N ASP A 26 8.45 -25.20 -5.19
CA ASP A 26 7.01 -25.32 -5.44
C ASP A 26 6.28 -23.99 -5.19
N HIS A 27 6.88 -22.85 -5.57
CA HIS A 27 6.18 -21.57 -5.56
C HIS A 27 5.19 -21.56 -6.72
N VAL A 28 3.94 -21.97 -6.42
CA VAL A 28 2.80 -21.70 -7.29
C VAL A 28 2.74 -20.17 -7.45
N PRO A 29 2.84 -19.63 -8.68
CA PRO A 29 2.73 -18.19 -8.88
C PRO A 29 1.42 -17.71 -8.28
N ASP A 30 1.48 -16.64 -7.48
CA ASP A 30 0.27 -16.00 -6.98
C ASP A 30 -0.64 -15.66 -8.17
N PRO A 31 -1.98 -15.83 -8.02
CA PRO A 31 -2.91 -15.45 -9.07
C PRO A 31 -2.69 -13.97 -9.41
N ALA A 32 -2.79 -13.63 -10.70
CA ALA A 32 -2.61 -12.27 -11.17
C ALA A 32 -3.47 -11.28 -10.33
N PRO A 33 -2.91 -10.11 -9.97
CA PRO A 33 -3.60 -9.20 -9.08
C PRO A 33 -4.96 -8.79 -9.64
N SER A 34 -5.97 -8.84 -8.79
CA SER A 34 -7.28 -8.28 -9.09
C SER A 34 -7.16 -6.77 -9.09
N TYR A 35 -7.27 -6.11 -10.23
CA TYR A 35 -7.38 -4.64 -10.34
C TYR A 35 -8.80 -4.22 -9.94
N SER A 36 -9.18 -4.43 -8.69
CA SER A 36 -10.47 -4.04 -8.12
C SER A 36 -10.35 -3.94 -6.60
N TYR A 37 -10.84 -2.84 -6.03
CA TYR A 37 -10.89 -2.65 -4.58
C TYR A 37 -11.72 -3.75 -3.88
N LEU A 38 -12.81 -4.22 -4.52
CA LEU A 38 -13.60 -5.34 -3.99
C LEU A 38 -12.82 -6.65 -3.91
N GLY A 39 -11.76 -6.82 -4.71
CA GLY A 39 -10.83 -7.94 -4.58
C GLY A 39 -10.14 -7.96 -3.20
N GLY A 40 -9.75 -6.79 -2.68
CA GLY A 40 -9.21 -6.64 -1.34
C GLY A 40 -10.24 -6.93 -0.23
N VAL A 41 -11.50 -6.51 -0.42
CA VAL A 41 -12.59 -6.86 0.49
C VAL A 41 -12.79 -8.38 0.55
N GLN A 42 -12.78 -9.04 -0.60
CA GLN A 42 -12.87 -10.51 -0.67
C GLN A 42 -11.68 -11.19 0.01
N ALA A 43 -10.47 -10.65 -0.15
CA ALA A 43 -9.26 -11.14 0.52
C ALA A 43 -9.40 -11.07 2.04
N GLU A 44 -9.82 -9.91 2.58
CA GLU A 44 -10.04 -9.75 4.02
C GLU A 44 -11.16 -10.68 4.55
N LEU A 45 -12.22 -10.91 3.78
CA LEU A 45 -13.29 -11.86 4.17
C LEU A 45 -12.82 -13.32 4.23
N THR A 46 -11.86 -13.70 3.38
CA THR A 46 -11.38 -15.09 3.26
C THR A 46 -10.11 -15.37 4.06
N GLY A 47 -9.33 -14.33 4.35
CA GLY A 47 -8.14 -14.37 5.19
C GLY A 47 -7.97 -13.10 6.02
N PRO A 48 -8.79 -12.90 7.07
CA PRO A 48 -8.76 -11.67 7.85
C PRO A 48 -7.38 -11.35 8.44
N GLY A 49 -6.90 -10.13 8.22
CA GLY A 49 -5.62 -9.64 8.74
C GLY A 49 -4.37 -10.33 8.16
N GLN A 50 -4.50 -11.08 7.06
CA GLN A 50 -3.35 -11.58 6.33
C GLN A 50 -2.70 -10.44 5.53
N SER A 51 -1.38 -10.36 5.55
CA SER A 51 -0.69 -9.39 4.69
C SER A 51 -1.06 -9.63 3.22
N PRO A 52 -1.22 -8.57 2.43
CA PRO A 52 -1.50 -8.69 1.01
C PRO A 52 -0.34 -9.44 0.30
N PRO A 53 -0.60 -10.10 -0.84
CA PRO A 53 0.45 -10.79 -1.60
C PRO A 53 1.66 -9.88 -1.88
N GLY A 54 2.87 -10.45 -1.83
CA GLY A 54 4.13 -9.72 -2.02
C GLY A 54 4.59 -8.82 -0.87
N ALA A 55 3.74 -8.53 0.13
CA ALA A 55 4.14 -7.70 1.28
C ALA A 55 4.83 -8.51 2.38
N ASN A 56 5.71 -7.83 3.11
CA ASN A 56 6.36 -8.31 4.33
C ASN A 56 7.18 -9.60 4.14
N ASP A 57 7.59 -9.91 2.92
CA ASP A 57 8.45 -11.04 2.64
C ASP A 57 9.85 -10.83 3.24
N ARG A 58 10.23 -11.71 4.16
CA ARG A 58 11.54 -11.71 4.82
C ARG A 58 12.66 -12.23 3.90
N SER A 59 12.29 -12.91 2.82
CA SER A 59 13.21 -13.42 1.81
C SER A 59 13.62 -12.33 0.81
N CYS A 60 12.81 -11.27 0.65
CA CYS A 60 13.10 -10.19 -0.27
C CYS A 60 14.47 -9.55 -0.02
N ARG A 61 15.17 -9.23 -1.10
CA ARG A 61 16.47 -8.56 -1.08
C ARG A 61 16.44 -7.35 -2.01
N ARG A 62 16.73 -6.19 -1.43
CA ARG A 62 16.87 -4.93 -2.18
C ARG A 62 17.96 -5.06 -3.23
N THR A 63 17.75 -4.42 -4.37
CA THR A 63 18.71 -4.43 -5.49
C THR A 63 19.33 -3.04 -5.65
N ALA A 64 20.31 -2.92 -6.54
CA ALA A 64 20.84 -1.60 -6.91
C ALA A 64 19.80 -0.75 -7.67
N ALA A 65 18.87 -1.39 -8.40
CA ALA A 65 17.79 -0.72 -9.11
C ALA A 65 16.70 -0.23 -8.14
N HIS A 66 16.38 -1.02 -7.12
CA HIS A 66 15.39 -0.69 -6.08
C HIS A 66 16.04 -0.73 -4.69
N PRO A 67 16.86 0.30 -4.36
CA PRO A 67 17.63 0.31 -3.12
C PRO A 67 16.80 0.65 -1.89
N ASN A 68 15.64 1.30 -2.03
CA ASN A 68 14.73 1.60 -0.93
C ASN A 68 13.59 0.58 -0.90
N PRO A 69 13.26 -0.01 0.27
CA PRO A 69 12.02 -0.75 0.39
C PRO A 69 10.83 0.23 0.33
N VAL A 70 9.70 -0.26 -0.19
CA VAL A 70 8.46 0.51 -0.28
C VAL A 70 7.59 0.21 0.93
N VAL A 71 7.11 1.25 1.60
CA VAL A 71 6.22 1.13 2.75
C VAL A 71 4.83 1.68 2.40
N LEU A 72 3.81 0.81 2.46
CA LEU A 72 2.43 1.13 2.07
C LEU A 72 1.57 1.49 3.28
N LEU A 73 0.92 2.67 3.28
CA LEU A 73 0.09 3.20 4.38
C LEU A 73 -1.39 3.36 3.97
N HIS A 74 -2.24 2.45 4.44
CA HIS A 74 -3.65 2.41 4.07
C HIS A 74 -4.46 3.64 4.56
N GLY A 75 -5.61 3.87 3.94
CA GLY A 75 -6.61 4.85 4.40
C GLY A 75 -7.43 4.39 5.60
N LEU A 76 -8.68 4.84 5.75
CA LEU A 76 -9.61 4.30 6.74
C LEU A 76 -10.08 2.89 6.31
N SER A 77 -9.23 1.90 6.54
CA SER A 77 -9.34 0.51 6.06
C SER A 77 -8.26 -0.34 6.75
N ASN A 78 -7.72 -1.37 6.10
CA ASN A 78 -6.52 -2.10 6.51
C ASN A 78 -5.56 -2.35 5.34
N ASP A 79 -4.42 -2.95 5.66
CA ASP A 79 -3.40 -3.33 4.69
C ASP A 79 -3.88 -4.41 3.71
N THR A 80 -4.61 -5.44 4.18
CA THR A 80 -5.17 -6.49 3.32
C THR A 80 -6.01 -5.90 2.19
N ILE A 81 -7.01 -5.06 2.53
CA ILE A 81 -7.98 -4.52 1.58
C ILE A 81 -7.28 -3.53 0.65
N SER A 82 -6.56 -2.56 1.21
CA SER A 82 -6.07 -1.41 0.44
C SER A 82 -5.00 -1.82 -0.57
N TRP A 83 -4.20 -2.83 -0.25
CA TRP A 83 -3.00 -3.14 -1.01
C TRP A 83 -3.03 -4.49 -1.72
N ASN A 84 -4.20 -5.13 -1.80
CA ASN A 84 -4.38 -6.42 -2.47
C ASN A 84 -3.94 -6.41 -3.95
N THR A 85 -3.98 -5.26 -4.60
CA THR A 85 -3.51 -5.07 -5.99
C THR A 85 -2.11 -4.49 -6.05
N LEU A 86 -1.89 -3.31 -5.44
CA LEU A 86 -0.63 -2.60 -5.58
C LEU A 86 0.57 -3.36 -4.98
N SER A 87 0.38 -4.08 -3.86
CA SER A 87 1.47 -4.83 -3.21
C SER A 87 2.09 -5.89 -4.13
N PRO A 88 1.32 -6.85 -4.69
CA PRO A 88 1.90 -7.82 -5.61
C PRO A 88 2.44 -7.18 -6.89
N VAL A 89 1.82 -6.12 -7.43
CA VAL A 89 2.36 -5.42 -8.61
C VAL A 89 3.75 -4.83 -8.33
N LEU A 90 3.95 -4.21 -7.17
CA LEU A 90 5.26 -3.68 -6.77
C LEU A 90 6.27 -4.81 -6.50
N ALA A 91 5.85 -5.91 -5.89
CA ALA A 91 6.71 -7.06 -5.65
C ALA A 91 7.17 -7.71 -6.97
N ASP A 92 6.25 -7.87 -7.93
CA ASP A 92 6.54 -8.38 -9.28
C ASP A 92 7.46 -7.43 -10.06
N ALA A 93 7.37 -6.12 -9.79
CA ALA A 93 8.29 -5.12 -10.32
C ALA A 93 9.67 -5.10 -9.61
N GLY A 94 9.88 -5.95 -8.59
CA GLY A 94 11.17 -6.13 -7.92
C GLY A 94 11.40 -5.25 -6.69
N TYR A 95 10.35 -4.61 -6.16
CA TYR A 95 10.43 -3.85 -4.91
C TYR A 95 10.24 -4.77 -3.69
N CYS A 96 10.99 -4.52 -2.62
CA CYS A 96 10.65 -5.10 -1.31
C CYS A 96 9.54 -4.26 -0.67
N VAL A 97 8.35 -4.84 -0.56
CA VAL A 97 7.14 -4.16 -0.07
C VAL A 97 6.88 -4.50 1.39
N TYR A 98 6.56 -3.48 2.19
CA TYR A 98 6.20 -3.63 3.60
C TYR A 98 4.92 -2.86 3.90
N THR A 99 4.07 -3.42 4.74
CA THR A 99 2.86 -2.74 5.20
C THR A 99 2.43 -3.30 6.55
N THR A 100 1.63 -2.53 7.27
CA THR A 100 1.01 -2.97 8.51
C THR A 100 -0.30 -2.23 8.67
N THR A 101 -1.31 -2.89 9.21
CA THR A 101 -2.47 -2.19 9.76
C THR A 101 -2.05 -1.38 10.99
N TYR A 102 -2.32 -0.08 10.99
CA TYR A 102 -1.97 0.86 12.07
C TYR A 102 -3.19 1.65 12.55
N GLY A 103 -3.05 2.34 13.68
CA GLY A 103 -4.04 3.30 14.16
C GLY A 103 -5.40 2.68 14.47
N SER A 104 -5.44 1.41 14.89
CA SER A 104 -6.68 0.73 15.29
C SER A 104 -6.91 0.87 16.80
N GLU A 105 -8.13 1.20 17.20
CA GLU A 105 -8.54 1.34 18.61
C GLU A 105 -9.29 0.11 19.18
N GLY A 106 -9.18 -1.05 18.53
CA GLY A 106 -9.38 -2.34 19.18
C GLY A 106 -10.75 -3.02 19.06
N LEU A 107 -11.56 -2.72 18.04
CA LEU A 107 -12.88 -3.39 17.85
C LEU A 107 -13.15 -3.97 16.45
N GLY A 108 -12.19 -3.92 15.53
CA GLY A 108 -12.39 -4.48 14.19
C GLY A 108 -11.15 -4.41 13.32
N PRO A 109 -11.22 -4.92 12.08
CA PRO A 109 -10.09 -4.93 11.15
C PRO A 109 -9.83 -3.56 10.54
N ILE A 110 -10.40 -2.47 11.06
CA ILE A 110 -10.24 -1.12 10.51
C ILE A 110 -9.17 -0.39 11.34
N GLY A 111 -8.16 0.10 10.63
CA GLY A 111 -7.13 0.99 11.13
C GLY A 111 -7.34 2.43 10.68
N ALA A 112 -6.35 3.28 10.97
CA ALA A 112 -6.39 4.73 10.80
C ALA A 112 -7.62 5.40 11.46
N THR A 113 -8.13 4.80 12.54
CA THR A 113 -9.22 5.34 13.36
C THR A 113 -8.68 6.22 14.50
N ALA A 114 -7.52 5.89 15.03
CA ALA A 114 -6.80 6.65 16.05
C ALA A 114 -6.29 8.00 15.49
N PRO A 115 -5.94 8.97 16.36
CA PRO A 115 -5.35 10.23 15.92
C PRO A 115 -4.17 10.05 14.97
N VAL A 116 -4.03 10.98 14.02
CA VAL A 116 -2.96 10.97 13.02
C VAL A 116 -1.58 10.99 13.69
N GLN A 117 -1.43 11.70 14.80
CA GLN A 117 -0.17 11.75 15.55
C GLN A 117 0.25 10.39 16.12
N ASP A 118 -0.71 9.65 16.66
CA ASP A 118 -0.48 8.32 17.24
C ASP A 118 -0.19 7.31 16.12
N SER A 119 -0.98 7.38 15.04
CA SER A 119 -0.76 6.60 13.83
C SER A 119 0.62 6.86 13.21
N ALA A 120 1.05 8.11 13.12
CA ALA A 120 2.36 8.50 12.60
C ALA A 120 3.51 7.99 13.50
N THR A 121 3.30 7.95 14.81
CA THR A 121 4.26 7.34 15.75
C THR A 121 4.37 5.83 15.53
N GLN A 122 3.24 5.13 15.33
CA GLN A 122 3.24 3.70 15.01
C GLN A 122 3.97 3.41 13.70
N ILE A 123 3.74 4.25 12.68
CA ILE A 123 4.43 4.17 11.39
C ILE A 123 5.92 4.44 11.53
N GLY A 124 6.34 5.44 12.29
CA GLY A 124 7.76 5.69 12.55
C GLY A 124 8.45 4.47 13.15
N ASN A 125 7.83 3.84 14.15
CA ASN A 125 8.33 2.60 14.74
C ASN A 125 8.33 1.42 13.73
N PHE A 126 7.39 1.39 12.80
CA PHE A 126 7.35 0.36 11.75
C PHE A 126 8.49 0.56 10.75
N ILE A 127 8.72 1.80 10.29
CA ILE A 127 9.84 2.15 9.42
C ILE A 127 11.18 1.77 10.08
N ASP A 128 11.35 2.04 11.38
CA ASP A 128 12.56 1.64 12.11
C ASP A 128 12.79 0.12 12.07
N ARG A 129 11.72 -0.69 12.14
CA ARG A 129 11.80 -2.15 11.99
C ARG A 129 12.16 -2.56 10.57
N VAL A 130 11.62 -1.87 9.56
CA VAL A 130 11.96 -2.11 8.15
C VAL A 130 13.43 -1.77 7.88
N GLU A 131 13.94 -0.63 8.36
CA GLU A 131 15.35 -0.25 8.26
C GLU A 131 16.24 -1.28 8.96
N ALA A 132 15.89 -1.73 10.16
CA ALA A 132 16.64 -2.74 10.89
C ALA A 132 16.67 -4.11 10.18
N ALA A 133 15.55 -4.51 9.57
CA ALA A 133 15.45 -5.79 8.86
C ALA A 133 16.17 -5.78 7.51
N THR A 134 16.13 -4.65 6.80
CA THR A 134 16.62 -4.55 5.41
C THR A 134 18.02 -3.94 5.32
N GLY A 135 18.46 -3.20 6.34
CA GLY A 135 19.68 -2.37 6.31
C GLY A 135 19.54 -1.11 5.46
N ALA A 136 18.35 -0.76 4.99
CA ALA A 136 18.10 0.47 4.24
C ALA A 136 18.27 1.70 5.16
N LYS A 137 18.59 2.85 4.56
CA LYS A 137 18.68 4.15 5.25
C LYS A 137 17.48 5.05 5.01
N GLN A 138 16.71 4.71 3.99
CA GLN A 138 15.49 5.38 3.60
C GLN A 138 14.50 4.34 3.11
N VAL A 139 13.22 4.68 3.18
CA VAL A 139 12.10 3.97 2.56
C VAL A 139 11.39 4.90 1.60
N ASP A 140 10.77 4.34 0.56
CA ASP A 140 9.83 5.09 -0.27
C ASP A 140 8.42 4.85 0.27
N LEU A 141 7.66 5.93 0.50
CA LEU A 141 6.31 5.85 1.03
C LEU A 141 5.30 5.87 -0.12
N VAL A 142 4.36 4.92 -0.12
CA VAL A 142 3.13 5.01 -0.90
C VAL A 142 1.96 4.98 0.07
N SER A 143 1.03 5.91 -0.09
CA SER A 143 -0.03 6.12 0.90
C SER A 143 -1.36 6.39 0.24
N HIS A 144 -2.45 6.03 0.90
CA HIS A 144 -3.80 6.26 0.42
C HIS A 144 -4.61 7.05 1.45
N SER A 145 -5.40 8.02 0.98
CA SER A 145 -6.36 8.74 1.82
C SER A 145 -5.69 9.33 3.07
N ILE A 146 -6.29 9.16 4.26
CA ILE A 146 -5.71 9.57 5.56
C ILE A 146 -4.28 9.04 5.79
N GLY A 147 -3.88 7.92 5.18
CA GLY A 147 -2.50 7.43 5.25
C GLY A 147 -1.49 8.40 4.67
N GLY A 148 -1.90 9.23 3.70
CA GLY A 148 -1.08 10.33 3.21
C GLY A 148 -0.84 11.40 4.27
N ALA A 149 -1.85 11.78 5.04
CA ALA A 149 -1.70 12.73 6.15
C ALA A 149 -0.84 12.15 7.28
N VAL A 150 -0.96 10.84 7.56
CA VAL A 150 -0.12 10.13 8.54
C VAL A 150 1.35 10.12 8.12
N ALA A 151 1.63 9.76 6.87
CA ALA A 151 2.99 9.82 6.32
C ALA A 151 3.55 11.25 6.33
N TYR A 152 2.75 12.23 5.90
CA TYR A 152 3.19 13.62 5.87
C TYR A 152 3.48 14.14 7.29
N TYR A 153 2.64 13.82 8.27
CA TYR A 153 2.89 14.20 9.66
C TYR A 153 4.17 13.55 10.22
N TYR A 154 4.41 12.27 9.92
CA TYR A 154 5.65 11.58 10.30
C TYR A 154 6.89 12.29 9.72
N LEU A 155 6.91 12.53 8.41
CA LEU A 155 8.09 13.10 7.75
C LEU A 155 8.35 14.55 8.18
N SER A 156 7.31 15.35 8.38
CA SER A 156 7.42 16.80 8.64
C SER A 156 7.49 17.17 10.13
N ARG A 157 6.86 16.39 11.02
CA ARG A 157 6.69 16.74 12.45
C ARG A 157 7.39 15.79 13.41
N LEU A 158 7.66 14.55 13.00
CA LEU A 158 8.29 13.53 13.86
C LEU A 158 9.76 13.25 13.49
N GLY A 159 10.37 14.12 12.68
CA GLY A 159 11.77 13.97 12.26
C GLY A 159 12.01 12.86 11.24
N GLY A 160 10.97 12.39 10.56
CA GLY A 160 11.06 11.30 9.58
C GLY A 160 11.74 11.69 8.27
N ALA A 161 11.91 12.98 7.96
CA ALA A 161 12.38 13.44 6.65
C ALA A 161 13.67 12.78 6.15
N SER A 162 14.65 12.51 7.02
CA SER A 162 15.91 11.86 6.63
C SER A 162 15.78 10.37 6.30
N LYS A 163 14.65 9.74 6.65
CA LYS A 163 14.34 8.33 6.42
C LYS A 163 13.43 8.12 5.22
N ILE A 164 12.98 9.18 4.57
CA ILE A 164 12.08 9.08 3.43
C ILE A 164 12.86 9.42 2.15
N GLY A 165 12.85 8.48 1.20
CA GLY A 165 13.43 8.68 -0.14
C GLY A 165 12.46 9.39 -1.06
N ARG A 166 11.18 8.99 -1.02
CA ARG A 166 10.08 9.54 -1.82
C ARG A 166 8.75 9.46 -1.05
N TYR A 167 7.83 10.33 -1.41
CA TYR A 167 6.46 10.30 -0.91
C TYR A 167 5.46 10.32 -2.07
N VAL A 168 4.75 9.21 -2.24
CA VAL A 168 3.67 9.04 -3.22
C VAL A 168 2.35 8.91 -2.46
N ALA A 169 1.36 9.69 -2.87
CA ALA A 169 0.08 9.77 -2.18
C ALA A 169 -1.09 9.70 -3.16
N LEU A 170 -1.97 8.74 -2.92
CA LEU A 170 -3.22 8.51 -3.65
C LEU A 170 -4.36 9.14 -2.84
N ALA A 171 -5.00 10.18 -3.37
CA ALA A 171 -6.14 10.88 -2.78
C ALA A 171 -5.94 11.31 -1.30
N ALA A 172 -4.74 11.75 -0.93
CA ALA A 172 -4.47 12.20 0.42
C ALA A 172 -5.15 13.56 0.72
N PRO A 173 -6.01 13.70 1.75
CA PRO A 173 -6.70 14.94 2.06
C PRO A 173 -5.81 15.90 2.89
N LEU A 174 -4.67 16.32 2.33
CA LEU A 174 -3.66 17.11 3.06
C LEU A 174 -4.14 18.51 3.47
N HIS A 175 -5.09 19.09 2.74
CA HIS A 175 -5.77 20.33 3.13
C HIS A 175 -7.15 20.08 3.78
N GLY A 176 -7.40 18.85 4.22
CA GLY A 176 -8.68 18.40 4.78
C GLY A 176 -9.67 17.92 3.72
N SER A 177 -10.93 17.77 4.11
CA SER A 177 -12.02 17.43 3.20
C SER A 177 -13.32 18.08 3.64
N THR A 178 -14.30 18.23 2.74
CA THR A 178 -15.64 18.72 3.09
C THR A 178 -16.38 17.79 4.06
N VAL A 179 -17.35 18.37 4.79
CA VAL A 179 -18.27 17.60 5.64
C VAL A 179 -19.03 16.55 4.83
N SER A 180 -19.47 16.88 3.60
CA SER A 180 -20.17 15.92 2.73
C SER A 180 -19.28 14.74 2.32
N GLY A 181 -17.98 14.97 2.09
CA GLY A 181 -17.06 13.88 1.78
C GLY A 181 -16.83 12.96 2.99
N LEU A 182 -16.68 13.56 4.18
CA LEU A 182 -16.52 12.78 5.42
C LEU A 182 -17.82 12.08 5.86
N ALA A 183 -18.99 12.61 5.52
CA ALA A 183 -20.26 11.90 5.73
C ALA A 183 -20.31 10.55 4.99
N GLY A 184 -19.61 10.42 3.86
CA GLY A 184 -19.48 9.17 3.12
C GLY A 184 -18.76 8.05 3.87
N VAL A 185 -17.95 8.39 4.89
CA VAL A 185 -17.23 7.42 5.74
C VAL A 185 -17.77 7.35 7.17
N GLN A 186 -18.81 8.12 7.48
CA GLN A 186 -19.38 8.22 8.82
C GLN A 186 -19.78 6.86 9.43
N PRO A 187 -20.37 5.89 8.69
CA PRO A 187 -20.65 4.55 9.25
C PRO A 187 -19.41 3.80 9.74
N LEU A 188 -18.22 4.09 9.18
CA LEU A 188 -16.94 3.50 9.59
C LEU A 188 -16.35 4.21 10.83
N VAL A 189 -16.81 5.43 11.13
CA VAL A 189 -16.30 6.28 12.21
C VAL A 189 -17.21 6.20 13.46
N GLU A 190 -18.51 5.97 13.30
CA GLU A 190 -19.49 5.98 14.40
C GLU A 190 -19.25 4.87 15.47
N SER A 191 -18.33 3.93 15.24
CA SER A 191 -17.90 2.96 16.24
C SER A 191 -17.03 3.53 17.37
N THR A 192 -16.52 4.78 17.24
CA THR A 192 -15.61 5.40 18.23
C THR A 192 -16.33 6.16 19.35
N GLY A 193 -17.67 6.12 19.40
CA GLY A 193 -18.50 6.78 20.42
C GLY A 193 -18.84 8.25 20.10
N SER A 194 -19.77 8.83 20.87
CA SER A 194 -20.34 10.15 20.61
C SER A 194 -19.83 11.25 21.56
N GLY A 195 -19.38 12.40 21.03
CA GLY A 195 -19.08 13.62 21.78
C GLY A 195 -17.84 14.40 21.31
N ALA A 196 -17.67 15.65 21.76
CA ALA A 196 -16.53 16.51 21.37
C ALA A 196 -15.16 15.98 21.85
N ALA A 197 -15.13 15.11 22.86
CA ALA A 197 -13.92 14.40 23.27
C ALA A 197 -13.62 13.20 22.34
N ALA A 198 -14.65 12.49 21.88
CA ALA A 198 -14.50 11.36 20.96
C ALA A 198 -13.97 11.80 19.59
N THR A 199 -14.37 12.98 19.10
CA THR A 199 -13.85 13.55 17.85
C THR A 199 -12.37 13.95 17.91
N ARG A 200 -11.80 14.19 19.10
CA ARG A 200 -10.35 14.44 19.28
C ARG A 200 -9.50 13.17 19.27
N HIS A 201 -10.12 12.02 19.54
CA HIS A 201 -9.49 10.70 19.45
C HIS A 201 -9.80 10.01 18.12
N CYS A 202 -10.37 10.74 17.17
CA CYS A 202 -10.80 10.23 15.87
C CYS A 202 -9.87 10.79 14.78
N GLY A 203 -9.05 9.93 14.19
CA GLY A 203 -8.17 10.27 13.07
C GLY A 203 -8.92 10.90 11.90
N PRO A 204 -9.98 10.26 11.36
CA PRO A 204 -10.74 10.82 10.23
C PRO A 204 -11.35 12.19 10.54
N CYS A 205 -11.76 12.42 11.80
CA CYS A 205 -12.34 13.68 12.23
C CYS A 205 -11.33 14.84 12.15
N GLN A 206 -10.03 14.57 12.29
CA GLN A 206 -8.97 15.59 12.18
C GLN A 206 -8.82 16.16 10.77
N LEU A 207 -9.39 15.51 9.76
CA LEU A 207 -9.40 15.99 8.37
C LEU A 207 -10.63 16.83 8.03
N SER A 208 -11.50 17.10 9.01
CA SER A 208 -12.66 17.97 8.83
C SER A 208 -12.27 19.42 8.52
N PRO A 209 -13.09 20.19 7.80
CA PRO A 209 -12.78 21.59 7.52
C PRO A 209 -12.58 22.38 8.81
N GLY A 210 -11.47 23.11 8.90
CA GLY A 210 -11.15 23.95 10.06
C GLY A 210 -10.73 23.18 11.31
N ALA A 211 -10.51 21.86 11.24
CA ALA A 211 -9.93 21.12 12.34
C ALA A 211 -8.54 21.69 12.70
N PRO A 212 -8.21 21.90 13.99
CA PRO A 212 -6.91 22.44 14.41
C PRO A 212 -5.72 21.64 13.89
N PHE A 213 -5.91 20.32 13.72
CA PHE A 213 -4.89 19.45 13.13
C PHE A 213 -4.42 19.90 11.75
N LEU A 214 -5.28 20.50 10.91
CA LEU A 214 -4.86 20.97 9.58
C LEU A 214 -3.89 22.14 9.65
N GLN A 215 -3.98 22.95 10.72
CA GLN A 215 -2.98 24.00 11.00
C GLN A 215 -1.67 23.39 11.51
N ASP A 216 -1.73 22.25 12.19
CA ASP A 216 -0.54 21.47 12.57
C ASP A 216 0.04 20.67 11.39
N LEU A 217 -0.75 20.30 10.40
CA LEU A 217 -0.25 19.56 9.25
C LEU A 217 0.47 20.50 8.27
N GLU A 218 -0.15 21.66 7.99
CA GLU A 218 0.35 22.76 7.13
C GLU A 218 1.37 22.30 6.07
N PRO A 219 0.90 21.59 5.02
CA PRO A 219 1.79 21.00 4.03
C PRO A 219 2.71 22.04 3.38
N ASN A 220 4.01 21.85 3.55
CA ASN A 220 5.07 22.69 3.01
C ASN A 220 6.22 21.81 2.46
N PRO A 221 6.12 21.37 1.18
CA PRO A 221 7.18 20.58 0.53
C PRO A 221 8.56 21.26 0.52
N ASP A 222 8.61 22.60 0.54
CA ASP A 222 9.88 23.36 0.57
C ASP A 222 10.68 23.15 1.86
N ALA A 223 10.02 22.71 2.95
CA ALA A 223 10.69 22.36 4.19
C ALA A 223 11.49 21.03 4.09
N THR A 224 11.21 20.21 3.07
CA THR A 224 11.87 18.93 2.82
C THR A 224 12.26 18.79 1.34
N PRO A 225 13.16 19.65 0.83
CA PRO A 225 13.44 19.75 -0.61
C PRO A 225 14.14 18.51 -1.18
N ALA A 226 14.69 17.64 -0.33
CA ALA A 226 15.33 16.39 -0.73
C ALA A 226 14.34 15.25 -1.04
N ILE A 227 13.06 15.38 -0.63
CA ILE A 227 12.04 14.36 -0.85
C ILE A 227 11.24 14.74 -2.10
N PRO A 228 11.19 13.92 -3.15
CA PRO A 228 10.24 14.07 -4.23
C PRO A 228 8.83 13.68 -3.77
N PHE A 229 7.85 14.52 -4.10
CA PHE A 229 6.43 14.30 -3.81
C PHE A 229 5.70 13.95 -5.11
N THR A 230 4.88 12.90 -5.11
CA THR A 230 3.93 12.61 -6.20
C THR A 230 2.52 12.50 -5.63
N MET A 231 1.63 13.38 -6.07
CA MET A 231 0.27 13.50 -5.57
C MET A 231 -0.69 13.07 -6.67
N ILE A 232 -1.33 11.92 -6.51
CA ILE A 232 -2.24 11.33 -7.49
C ILE A 232 -3.67 11.50 -6.95
N VAL A 233 -4.50 12.22 -7.70
CA VAL A 233 -5.89 12.52 -7.32
C VAL A 233 -6.85 12.16 -8.45
N THR A 234 -8.13 11.93 -8.12
CA THR A 234 -9.19 11.69 -9.10
C THR A 234 -10.27 12.76 -9.01
N ARG A 235 -10.77 13.23 -10.15
CA ARG A 235 -11.88 14.20 -10.22
C ARG A 235 -13.19 13.64 -9.67
N TYR A 236 -13.31 12.31 -9.58
CA TYR A 236 -14.49 11.62 -9.07
C TYR A 236 -14.40 11.30 -7.57
N ASP A 237 -13.44 11.89 -6.87
CA ASP A 237 -13.27 11.69 -5.44
C ASP A 237 -14.47 12.22 -4.66
N GLN A 238 -15.15 11.31 -3.96
CA GLN A 238 -16.32 11.58 -3.13
C GLN A 238 -15.99 11.70 -1.64
N ILE A 239 -14.73 11.45 -1.23
CA ILE A 239 -14.30 11.47 0.17
C ILE A 239 -13.36 12.64 0.42
N ALA A 240 -12.27 12.79 -0.34
CA ALA A 240 -11.35 13.94 -0.28
C ALA A 240 -11.85 15.03 -1.23
N THR A 241 -12.67 15.94 -0.70
CA THR A 241 -13.41 16.93 -1.49
C THR A 241 -13.05 18.36 -1.06
N PRO A 242 -12.81 19.29 -2.01
CA PRO A 242 -12.64 19.05 -3.45
C PRO A 242 -11.42 18.15 -3.70
N TYR A 243 -11.40 17.39 -4.79
CA TYR A 243 -10.30 16.44 -5.09
C TYR A 243 -8.91 17.09 -5.10
N THR A 244 -8.85 18.40 -5.36
CA THR A 244 -7.62 19.20 -5.34
C THR A 244 -7.03 19.37 -3.94
N THR A 245 -7.73 18.97 -2.88
CA THR A 245 -7.25 19.05 -1.49
C THR A 245 -5.98 18.25 -1.23
N GLY A 246 -5.70 17.25 -2.07
CA GLY A 246 -4.46 16.46 -2.02
C GLY A 246 -3.32 16.97 -2.87
N LEU A 247 -3.53 18.01 -3.69
CA LEU A 247 -2.46 18.60 -4.47
C LEU A 247 -1.56 19.45 -3.57
N LEU A 248 -0.26 19.48 -3.89
CA LEU A 248 0.72 20.30 -3.19
C LEU A 248 1.40 21.26 -4.18
N ASP A 249 1.89 22.39 -3.68
CA ASP A 249 2.71 23.33 -4.46
C ASP A 249 4.16 23.23 -3.99
N GLY A 250 5.09 23.14 -4.94
CA GLY A 250 6.53 23.11 -4.64
C GLY A 250 7.38 22.65 -5.82
N PRO A 251 8.69 22.96 -5.83
CA PRO A 251 9.60 22.62 -6.91
C PRO A 251 9.92 21.11 -6.99
N ASN A 252 9.67 20.37 -5.91
CA ASN A 252 9.86 18.92 -5.77
C ASN A 252 8.53 18.15 -5.81
N VAL A 253 7.44 18.77 -6.28
CA VAL A 253 6.10 18.16 -6.35
C VAL A 253 5.72 17.82 -7.79
N HIS A 254 5.21 16.61 -7.99
CA HIS A 254 4.53 16.17 -9.19
C HIS A 254 3.06 15.89 -8.88
N ASN A 255 2.16 16.72 -9.43
CA ASN A 255 0.72 16.54 -9.26
C ASN A 255 0.14 15.82 -10.49
N VAL A 256 -0.61 14.75 -10.25
CA VAL A 256 -1.27 13.92 -11.25
C VAL A 256 -2.77 13.95 -10.99
N VAL A 257 -3.54 14.40 -11.98
CA VAL A 257 -4.99 14.22 -12.01
C VAL A 257 -5.27 13.06 -12.95
N LEU A 258 -5.83 11.97 -12.44
CA LEU A 258 -5.98 10.71 -13.18
C LEU A 258 -6.69 10.90 -14.54
N GLN A 259 -7.72 11.73 -14.57
CA GLN A 259 -8.48 12.02 -15.79
C GLN A 259 -7.74 12.89 -16.82
N ASP A 260 -6.62 13.53 -16.47
CA ASP A 260 -5.74 14.19 -17.44
C ASP A 260 -4.91 13.17 -18.24
N LEU A 261 -4.63 12.01 -17.63
CA LEU A 261 -3.94 10.89 -18.26
C LEU A 261 -4.92 10.00 -19.04
N CYS A 262 -6.06 9.69 -18.44
CA CYS A 262 -7.08 8.83 -19.03
C CYS A 262 -8.50 9.37 -18.78
N PRO A 263 -9.09 10.12 -19.75
CA PRO A 263 -10.42 10.71 -19.58
C PRO A 263 -11.56 9.71 -19.40
N THR A 264 -11.35 8.44 -19.78
CA THR A 264 -12.32 7.34 -19.63
C THR A 264 -12.15 6.55 -18.34
N ASP A 265 -11.23 6.98 -17.48
CA ASP A 265 -11.02 6.42 -16.17
C ASP A 265 -11.99 7.08 -15.17
N PHE A 266 -12.91 6.30 -14.62
CA PHE A 266 -13.93 6.76 -13.68
C PHE A 266 -13.63 6.39 -12.22
N THR A 267 -12.37 6.07 -11.92
CA THR A 267 -11.93 5.69 -10.58
C THR A 267 -12.31 6.72 -9.53
N GLU A 268 -12.93 6.25 -8.46
CA GLU A 268 -13.29 7.03 -7.28
C GLU A 268 -12.23 6.90 -6.18
N HIS A 269 -12.50 7.41 -4.98
CA HIS A 269 -11.51 7.52 -3.91
C HIS A 269 -10.78 6.21 -3.58
N ASN A 270 -11.48 5.07 -3.52
CA ASN A 270 -10.92 3.81 -3.04
C ASN A 270 -10.27 2.99 -4.15
N GLU A 271 -10.85 2.99 -5.35
CA GLU A 271 -10.33 2.24 -6.50
C GLU A 271 -8.93 2.72 -6.92
N LEU A 272 -8.49 3.93 -6.54
CA LEU A 272 -7.13 4.43 -6.78
C LEU A 272 -6.00 3.46 -6.35
N THR A 273 -6.21 2.63 -5.32
CA THR A 273 -5.19 1.67 -4.89
C THR A 273 -5.14 0.38 -5.72
N SER A 274 -6.13 0.21 -6.59
CA SER A 274 -6.34 -0.96 -7.45
C SER A 274 -6.39 -0.60 -8.94
N ASP A 275 -6.38 0.69 -9.26
CA ASP A 275 -6.48 1.22 -10.60
C ASP A 275 -5.15 1.03 -11.38
N PRO A 276 -5.18 0.42 -12.59
CA PRO A 276 -3.97 0.17 -13.35
C PRO A 276 -3.23 1.42 -13.85
N VAL A 277 -3.94 2.53 -14.12
CA VAL A 277 -3.35 3.81 -14.52
C VAL A 277 -2.71 4.48 -13.30
N ALA A 278 -3.38 4.51 -12.15
CA ALA A 278 -2.82 5.06 -10.92
C ALA A 278 -1.62 4.24 -10.40
N ILE A 279 -1.69 2.91 -10.47
CA ILE A 279 -0.57 2.01 -10.11
C ILE A 279 0.63 2.21 -11.04
N HIS A 280 0.38 2.43 -12.33
CA HIS A 280 1.43 2.77 -13.29
C HIS A 280 2.13 4.10 -12.92
N GLU A 281 1.37 5.13 -12.52
CA GLU A 281 1.95 6.39 -12.02
C GLU A 281 2.73 6.21 -10.70
N VAL A 282 2.30 5.28 -9.83
CA VAL A 282 3.07 4.92 -8.63
C VAL A 282 4.42 4.28 -9.01
N LEU A 283 4.43 3.36 -9.99
CA LEU A 283 5.66 2.73 -10.47
C LEU A 283 6.62 3.77 -11.09
N ASP A 284 6.09 4.67 -11.91
CA ASP A 284 6.87 5.75 -12.53
C ASP A 284 7.43 6.72 -11.48
N ALA A 285 6.67 7.02 -10.41
CA ALA A 285 7.17 7.84 -9.30
C ALA A 285 8.29 7.13 -8.52
N LEU A 286 8.24 5.81 -8.40
CA LEU A 286 9.26 4.99 -7.74
C LEU A 286 10.48 4.71 -8.65
N ASP A 287 10.37 4.86 -9.97
CA ASP A 287 11.48 4.76 -10.92
C ASP A 287 11.37 5.76 -12.09
N PRO A 288 11.57 7.06 -11.82
CA PRO A 288 11.38 8.12 -12.80
C PRO A 288 12.40 8.07 -13.95
N ALA A 289 13.49 7.32 -13.82
CA ALA A 289 14.46 7.13 -14.88
C ALA A 289 13.91 6.24 -16.02
N HIS A 290 12.90 5.43 -15.72
CA HIS A 290 12.27 4.50 -16.67
C HIS A 290 10.76 4.75 -16.84
N ALA A 291 10.29 5.93 -16.42
CA ALA A 291 8.89 6.33 -16.56
C ALA A 291 8.42 6.28 -18.03
N THR A 292 7.17 5.86 -18.24
CA THR A 292 6.56 5.67 -19.57
C THR A 292 5.13 6.20 -19.58
N PRO A 293 4.53 6.55 -20.72
CA PRO A 293 3.12 6.95 -20.71
C PRO A 293 2.19 5.79 -20.30
N PRO A 294 1.17 6.02 -19.44
CA PRO A 294 0.21 4.98 -19.06
C PRO A 294 -0.63 4.52 -20.24
N THR A 295 -1.07 3.25 -20.21
CA THR A 295 -2.08 2.76 -21.15
C THR A 295 -3.47 3.09 -20.62
N CYS A 296 -4.15 4.05 -21.26
CA CYS A 296 -5.51 4.42 -20.87
C CYS A 296 -6.50 3.27 -21.09
N THR A 297 -7.30 2.99 -20.07
CA THR A 297 -8.39 2.00 -20.08
C THR A 297 -9.60 2.55 -19.33
N ILE A 298 -10.78 1.99 -19.60
CA ILE A 298 -11.94 2.25 -18.74
C ILE A 298 -11.68 1.57 -17.40
N VAL A 299 -11.92 2.29 -16.31
CA VAL A 299 -11.91 1.77 -14.94
C VAL A 299 -13.22 2.21 -14.29
N LEU A 300 -13.93 1.27 -13.68
CA LEU A 300 -15.21 1.49 -13.03
C LEU A 300 -15.04 1.64 -11.52
N PRO A 301 -15.79 2.53 -10.84
CA PRO A 301 -15.75 2.68 -9.39
C PRO A 301 -15.83 1.34 -8.65
N LEU A 302 -14.85 1.06 -7.78
CA LEU A 302 -14.68 -0.14 -6.95
C LEU A 302 -14.51 -1.47 -7.69
N LEU A 303 -14.81 -1.51 -8.99
CA LEU A 303 -14.88 -2.73 -9.80
C LEU A 303 -13.66 -2.89 -10.71
N GLY A 304 -12.94 -1.81 -10.97
CA GLY A 304 -11.79 -1.83 -11.85
C GLY A 304 -12.13 -1.86 -13.34
N PRO A 305 -11.18 -2.26 -14.20
CA PRO A 305 -11.43 -2.43 -15.62
C PRO A 305 -12.50 -3.49 -15.90
N PRO A 306 -13.44 -3.25 -16.85
CA PRO A 306 -14.41 -4.27 -17.23
C PRO A 306 -13.68 -5.51 -17.78
N SER A 307 -14.19 -6.70 -17.44
CA SER A 307 -13.68 -7.95 -18.00
C SER A 307 -13.73 -7.90 -19.53
N ARG A 308 -12.63 -8.31 -20.16
CA ARG A 308 -12.53 -8.42 -21.62
C ARG A 308 -13.37 -9.58 -22.14
#